data_AF-A0A845US56-F1
#
_entry.id   AF-A0A845US56-F1
#
_cell.length_a   1.000
_cell.length_b   1.000
_cell.length_c   1.000
_cell.angle_alpha   90.00
_cell.angle_beta   90.00
_cell.angle_gamma   90.00
#
_symmetry.space_group_name_H-M   'P 1'
#
loop_
_entity.id
_entity.type
_entity.pdbx_description
1 polymer ?
#
loop_
_entity_poly.entity_id
_entity_poly.type
_entity_poly.pdbx_seq_one_letter_code
_entity_poly.pdbx_strand_id
1 'polypeptide(L)'
;MGSLEDCVLWREPEATVTKPMADQFGLRKTFAKQSHWWRYLLECRCCGQLYGFEFYEEVDWEGGQDPQYSTWVPLSSDAEIEALKASAPGQLAEFVPRLCKDWPKGQEKPKLYWIKG
;
A
#
# COMPACT_ATOMS: atom_id res chain seq x y z
N MET A 1 -6.67 19.00 10.78
CA MET A 1 -6.51 17.78 9.96
C MET A 1 -6.46 18.23 8.51
N GLY A 2 -5.39 17.91 7.79
CA GLY A 2 -5.29 18.22 6.35
C GLY A 2 -6.25 17.34 5.55
N SER A 3 -6.66 17.80 4.38
CA SER A 3 -7.47 16.98 3.48
C SER A 3 -6.61 15.84 2.90
N LEU A 4 -7.25 14.75 2.43
CA LEU A 4 -6.55 13.63 1.78
C LEU A 4 -5.67 14.11 0.62
N GLU A 5 -6.14 15.11 -0.12
CA GLU A 5 -5.47 15.68 -1.29
C GLU A 5 -4.19 16.46 -0.93
N ASP A 6 -4.03 16.86 0.34
CA ASP A 6 -2.82 17.53 0.83
C ASP A 6 -1.70 16.54 1.17
N CYS A 7 -1.98 15.24 1.22
CA CYS A 7 -0.99 14.22 1.55
C CYS A 7 0.06 14.07 0.42
N VAL A 8 1.34 13.93 0.79
CA VAL A 8 2.42 13.75 -0.18
C VAL A 8 2.23 12.51 -1.06
N LEU A 9 1.60 11.45 -0.52
CA LEU A 9 1.26 10.25 -1.31
C LEU A 9 0.25 10.56 -2.42
N TRP A 10 -0.64 11.54 -2.22
CA TRP A 10 -1.62 11.96 -3.23
C TRP A 10 -1.02 12.94 -4.23
N ARG A 11 -0.23 13.89 -3.75
CA ARG A 11 0.38 14.93 -4.59
C ARG A 11 1.51 14.40 -5.46
N GLU A 12 2.36 13.55 -4.90
CA GLU A 12 3.59 13.07 -5.51
C GLU A 12 3.76 11.55 -5.28
N PRO A 13 2.82 10.71 -5.77
CA PRO A 13 2.79 9.28 -5.47
C PRO A 13 4.09 8.58 -5.89
N GLU A 14 4.61 8.87 -7.09
CA GLU A 14 5.82 8.26 -7.63
C GLU A 14 7.07 8.59 -6.79
N ALA A 15 7.25 9.87 -6.45
CA ALA A 15 8.36 10.32 -5.61
C ALA A 15 8.27 9.79 -4.17
N THR A 16 7.06 9.49 -3.70
CA THR A 16 6.82 8.94 -2.36
C THR A 16 7.15 7.45 -2.30
N VAL A 17 6.64 6.64 -3.25
CA VAL A 17 6.78 5.16 -3.22
C VAL A 17 8.11 4.63 -3.75
N THR A 18 8.97 5.51 -4.27
CA THR A 18 10.36 5.20 -4.66
C THR A 18 11.34 5.34 -3.50
N LYS A 19 10.98 6.13 -2.47
CA LYS A 19 11.78 6.27 -1.25
C LYS A 19 11.55 5.07 -0.33
N PRO A 20 12.49 4.77 0.58
CA PRO A 20 12.27 3.77 1.62
C PRO A 20 10.99 4.06 2.40
N MET A 21 10.15 3.03 2.58
CA MET A 21 8.84 3.18 3.24
C MET A 21 8.97 3.79 4.64
N ALA A 22 10.02 3.44 5.39
CA ALA A 22 10.27 3.95 6.73
C ALA A 22 10.50 5.47 6.79
N ASP A 23 10.96 6.08 5.69
CA ASP A 23 11.22 7.52 5.60
C ASP A 23 9.94 8.31 5.38
N GLN A 24 8.95 7.70 4.69
CA GLN A 24 7.69 8.36 4.34
C GLN A 24 6.58 8.02 5.33
N PHE A 25 6.64 6.84 5.94
CA PHE A 25 5.59 6.28 6.78
C PHE A 25 6.11 5.84 8.15
N GLY A 26 5.33 6.14 9.18
CA GLY A 26 5.42 5.50 10.48
C GLY A 26 4.61 4.21 10.49
N LEU A 27 5.22 3.09 10.87
CA LEU A 27 4.49 1.85 11.09
C LEU A 27 3.72 1.96 12.42
N ARG A 28 2.39 1.89 12.36
CA ARG A 28 1.52 1.93 13.55
C ARG A 28 1.13 0.55 14.03
N LYS A 29 0.88 -0.38 13.10
CA LYS A 29 0.51 -1.76 13.44
C LYS A 29 0.90 -2.73 12.34
N THR A 30 1.29 -3.93 12.73
CA THR A 30 1.45 -5.07 11.82
C THR A 30 0.26 -6.00 11.98
N PHE A 31 -0.56 -6.14 10.93
CA PHE A 31 -1.68 -7.09 10.91
C PHE A 31 -1.22 -8.46 10.44
N ALA A 32 -0.33 -8.51 9.45
CA ALA A 32 0.30 -9.73 8.98
C ALA A 32 1.71 -9.46 8.44
N LYS A 33 2.61 -10.44 8.63
CA LYS A 33 3.96 -10.43 8.08
C LYS A 33 4.42 -11.86 7.80
N GLN A 34 4.15 -12.33 6.59
CA GLN A 34 4.60 -13.63 6.07
C GLN A 34 5.69 -13.41 5.02
N SER A 35 6.35 -14.45 4.53
CA SER A 35 7.51 -14.29 3.62
C SER A 35 7.18 -13.46 2.37
N HIS A 36 6.01 -13.67 1.77
CA HIS A 36 5.61 -13.05 0.49
C HIS A 36 4.30 -12.25 0.58
N TRP A 37 3.84 -11.97 1.80
CA TRP A 37 2.62 -11.22 2.02
C TRP A 37 2.64 -10.47 3.34
N TRP A 38 2.46 -9.16 3.29
CA TRP A 38 2.46 -8.27 4.45
C TRP A 38 1.22 -7.38 4.45
N ARG A 39 0.72 -7.08 5.65
CA ARG A 39 -0.33 -6.09 5.85
C ARG A 39 -0.07 -5.23 7.07
N TYR A 40 -0.06 -3.92 6.86
CA TYR A 40 0.29 -2.92 7.86
C TYR A 40 -0.75 -1.80 7.97
N LEU A 41 -0.81 -1.18 9.15
CA LEU A 41 -1.34 0.16 9.32
C LEU A 41 -0.15 1.13 9.32
N LEU A 42 -0.15 2.03 8.36
CA LEU A 42 0.87 3.05 8.17
C LEU A 42 0.29 4.44 8.48
N GLU A 43 1.14 5.35 8.93
CA GLU A 43 0.82 6.76 9.05
C GLU A 43 1.80 7.58 8.22
N CYS A 44 1.29 8.47 7.36
CA CYS A 44 2.13 9.41 6.63
C CYS A 44 2.83 10.35 7.61
N ARG A 45 4.16 10.38 7.60
CA ARG A 45 4.95 11.24 8.50
C ARG A 45 4.79 12.74 8.22
N CYS A 46 4.35 13.10 7.01
CA CYS A 46 4.19 14.50 6.61
C CYS A 46 2.89 15.12 7.14
N CYS A 47 1.77 14.38 7.11
CA CYS A 47 0.45 14.94 7.43
C CYS A 47 -0.38 14.14 8.44
N GLY A 48 0.10 12.97 8.89
CA GLY A 48 -0.62 12.10 9.83
C GLY A 48 -1.73 11.24 9.22
N GLN A 49 -1.94 11.29 7.89
CA GLN A 49 -2.94 10.46 7.21
C GLN A 49 -2.63 8.98 7.40
N LEU A 50 -3.63 8.20 7.83
CA LEU A 50 -3.51 6.75 7.97
C LEU A 50 -3.73 6.05 6.63
N TYR A 51 -2.97 4.98 6.42
CA TYR A 51 -3.07 4.11 5.27
C TYR A 51 -3.06 2.65 5.69
N GLY A 52 -4.04 1.90 5.18
CA GLY A 52 -3.94 0.47 5.04
C GLY A 52 -2.93 0.13 3.95
N PHE A 53 -1.93 -0.68 4.27
CA PHE A 53 -0.94 -1.12 3.31
C PHE A 53 -0.95 -2.63 3.18
N GLU A 54 -0.92 -3.12 1.94
CA GLU A 54 -0.72 -4.53 1.61
C GLU A 54 0.38 -4.69 0.58
N PHE A 55 1.27 -5.65 0.84
CA PHE A 55 2.27 -6.14 -0.11
C PHE A 55 2.02 -7.62 -0.40
N TYR A 56 2.15 -8.00 -1.66
CA TYR A 56 2.09 -9.38 -2.12
C TYR A 56 3.17 -9.64 -3.17
N GLU A 57 3.80 -10.80 -3.09
CA GLU A 57 4.79 -11.30 -4.04
C GLU A 57 4.42 -12.71 -4.50
N GLU A 58 4.43 -12.93 -5.82
CA GLU A 58 4.28 -14.26 -6.41
C GLU A 58 5.65 -14.90 -6.60
N VAL A 59 5.93 -15.98 -5.86
CA VAL A 59 7.24 -16.63 -5.94
C VAL A 59 7.37 -17.47 -7.20
N ASP A 60 8.30 -17.10 -8.07
CA ASP A 60 8.68 -17.88 -9.24
C ASP A 60 10.01 -18.59 -8.99
N TRP A 61 9.92 -19.86 -8.59
CA TRP A 61 11.07 -20.70 -8.29
C TRP A 61 11.89 -21.14 -9.51
N GLU A 62 11.43 -20.88 -10.73
CA GLU A 62 12.10 -21.31 -11.97
C GLU A 62 12.79 -20.15 -12.68
N GLY A 63 12.07 -19.04 -12.89
CA GLY A 63 12.49 -17.94 -13.75
C GLY A 63 12.93 -16.68 -13.02
N GLY A 64 12.68 -16.57 -11.70
CA GLY A 64 12.83 -15.34 -10.94
C GLY A 64 11.97 -14.19 -11.49
N GLN A 65 12.32 -12.95 -11.11
CA GLN A 65 11.51 -11.74 -11.38
C GLN A 65 10.09 -11.84 -10.82
N ASP A 66 10.01 -12.26 -9.57
CA ASP A 66 8.77 -12.44 -8.81
C ASP A 66 7.87 -11.20 -8.95
N PRO A 67 6.65 -11.36 -9.51
CA PRO A 67 5.66 -10.29 -9.56
C PRO A 67 5.41 -9.71 -8.17
N GLN A 68 5.42 -8.38 -8.06
CA GLN A 68 5.19 -7.68 -6.81
C GLN A 68 4.04 -6.70 -6.93
N TYR A 69 3.21 -6.68 -5.91
CA TYR A 69 2.01 -5.84 -5.85
C TYR A 69 1.95 -5.13 -4.51
N SER A 70 1.74 -3.82 -4.54
CA SER A 70 1.57 -3.01 -3.34
C SER A 70 0.34 -2.14 -3.46
N THR A 71 -0.47 -2.12 -2.41
CA THR A 71 -1.70 -1.32 -2.33
C THR A 71 -1.67 -0.42 -1.10
N TRP A 72 -2.03 0.85 -1.28
CA TRP A 72 -2.29 1.81 -0.19
C TRP A 72 -3.74 2.28 -0.25
N VAL A 73 -4.47 2.10 0.85
CA VAL A 73 -5.85 2.55 1.03
C VAL A 73 -5.87 3.61 2.13
N PRO A 74 -6.28 4.86 1.87
CA PRO A 74 -6.45 5.85 2.93
C PRO A 74 -7.56 5.42 3.88
N LEU A 75 -7.32 5.55 5.18
CA LEU A 75 -8.29 5.23 6.21
C LEU A 75 -8.58 6.48 7.04
N SER A 76 -9.84 6.71 7.37
CA SER A 76 -10.32 7.89 8.09
C SER A 76 -11.00 7.56 9.43
N SER A 77 -11.27 6.28 9.69
CA SER A 77 -11.99 5.82 10.88
C SER A 77 -11.48 4.48 11.42
N ASP A 78 -11.71 4.25 12.71
CA ASP A 78 -11.43 2.97 13.36
C ASP A 78 -12.22 1.80 12.75
N ALA A 79 -13.43 2.08 12.24
CA ALA A 79 -14.25 1.08 11.55
C ALA A 79 -13.57 0.57 10.27
N GLU A 80 -12.97 1.46 9.48
CA GLU A 80 -12.20 1.08 8.28
C GLU A 80 -10.93 0.30 8.65
N ILE A 81 -10.27 0.67 9.76
CA ILE A 81 -9.09 -0.06 10.26
C ILE A 81 -9.46 -1.49 10.68
N GLU A 82 -10.58 -1.67 11.39
CA GLU A 82 -11.05 -3.00 11.78
C GLU A 82 -11.53 -3.82 10.57
N ALA A 83 -12.19 -3.19 9.59
CA ALA A 83 -12.56 -3.84 8.34
C ALA A 83 -11.32 -4.36 7.58
N LEU A 84 -10.27 -3.55 7.50
CA LEU A 84 -9.00 -3.95 6.87
C LEU A 84 -8.28 -5.09 7.62
N LYS A 85 -8.35 -5.08 8.95
CA LYS A 85 -7.77 -6.14 9.78
C LYS A 85 -8.52 -7.47 9.60
N ALA A 86 -9.83 -7.42 9.36
CA ALA A 86 -10.67 -8.60 9.20
C ALA A 86 -10.68 -9.18 7.77
N SER A 87 -10.19 -8.42 6.76
CA SER A 87 -10.26 -8.85 5.37
C SER A 87 -9.27 -9.97 5.03
N ALA A 88 -9.61 -10.83 4.06
CA ALA A 88 -8.71 -11.86 3.59
C ALA A 88 -7.53 -11.28 2.77
N PRO A 89 -6.41 -12.01 2.60
CA PRO A 89 -5.32 -11.59 1.71
C PRO A 89 -5.84 -11.18 0.31
N GLY A 90 -5.35 -10.07 -0.23
CA GLY A 90 -5.76 -9.55 -1.54
C GLY A 90 -7.03 -8.68 -1.52
N GLN A 91 -7.82 -8.72 -0.45
CA GLN A 91 -9.07 -7.94 -0.39
C GLN A 91 -8.87 -6.44 -0.18
N LEU A 92 -7.66 -5.94 0.07
CA LEU A 92 -7.42 -4.48 0.04
C LEU A 92 -7.72 -3.89 -1.35
N ALA A 93 -7.66 -4.70 -2.41
CA ALA A 93 -8.03 -4.30 -3.76
C ALA A 93 -9.53 -4.02 -3.92
N GLU A 94 -10.38 -4.32 -2.95
CA GLU A 94 -11.82 -4.00 -3.00
C GLU A 94 -12.11 -2.58 -2.50
N PHE A 95 -11.19 -1.96 -1.76
CA PHE A 95 -11.38 -0.63 -1.18
C PHE A 95 -11.09 0.47 -2.20
N VAL A 96 -11.87 1.55 -2.14
CA VAL A 96 -11.65 2.78 -2.91
C VAL A 96 -11.79 4.02 -2.01
N PRO A 97 -11.00 5.08 -2.25
CA PRO A 97 -9.92 5.16 -3.24
C PRO A 97 -8.69 4.33 -2.82
N ARG A 98 -7.83 3.94 -3.78
CA ARG A 98 -6.56 3.26 -3.47
C ARG A 98 -5.47 3.57 -4.49
N LEU A 99 -4.22 3.53 -4.04
CA LEU A 99 -3.04 3.59 -4.90
C LEU A 99 -2.50 2.18 -5.09
N CYS A 100 -2.28 1.77 -6.34
CA CYS A 100 -1.69 0.49 -6.70
C CYS A 100 -0.31 0.70 -7.32
N LYS A 101 0.68 -0.06 -6.85
CA LYS A 101 2.01 -0.20 -7.47
C LYS A 101 2.18 -1.66 -7.87
N ASP A 102 2.07 -1.91 -9.16
CA ASP A 102 2.11 -3.26 -9.72
C ASP A 102 3.40 -3.43 -10.51
N TRP A 103 4.15 -4.48 -10.22
CA TRP A 103 5.33 -4.88 -10.96
C TRP A 103 5.19 -6.32 -11.45
N PRO A 104 4.40 -6.53 -12.53
CA PRO A 104 4.28 -7.85 -13.14
C PRO A 104 5.61 -8.34 -13.72
N LYS A 105 5.74 -9.66 -13.87
CA LYS A 105 6.89 -10.28 -14.51
C LYS A 105 7.18 -9.69 -15.89
N GLY A 106 8.46 -9.49 -16.20
CA GLY A 106 8.93 -8.99 -17.49
C GLY A 106 8.73 -7.49 -17.72
N GLN A 107 8.27 -6.73 -16.72
CA GLN A 107 8.19 -5.28 -16.81
C GLN A 107 9.49 -4.62 -16.32
N GLU A 108 9.98 -3.62 -17.06
CA GLU A 108 11.19 -2.87 -16.69
C GLU A 108 10.99 -1.99 -15.46
N LYS A 109 9.76 -1.52 -15.23
CA LYS A 109 9.39 -0.66 -14.11
C LYS A 109 7.98 -0.96 -13.61
N PRO A 110 7.69 -0.73 -12.31
CA PRO A 110 6.34 -0.85 -11.79
C PRO A 110 5.41 0.21 -12.41
N LYS A 111 4.14 -0.16 -12.58
CA LYS A 111 3.07 0.77 -12.91
C LYS A 111 2.44 1.29 -11.62
N LEU A 112 2.34 2.61 -11.49
CA LEU A 112 1.72 3.27 -10.36
C LEU A 112 0.45 4.00 -10.81
N TYR A 113 -0.69 3.75 -10.15
CA TYR A 113 -1.96 4.35 -10.55
C TYR A 113 -2.98 4.36 -9.40
N TRP A 114 -3.89 5.34 -9.44
CA TRP A 114 -5.01 5.42 -8.51
C TRP A 114 -6.24 4.71 -9.09
N ILE A 115 -6.97 4.00 -8.23
CA ILE A 115 -8.34 3.59 -8.48
C ILE A 115 -9.23 4.44 -7.58
N LYS A 116 -10.09 5.25 -8.21
CA LYS A 116 -11.04 6.15 -7.55
C LYS A 116 -12.44 5.56 -7.67
N GLY A 117 -13.29 5.80 -6.66
CA GLY A 117 -14.70 5.45 -6.68
C GLY A 117 -15.53 6.42 -7.50
#